data_AF-A0A522F7Q9-F1
#
_entry.id   AF-A0A522F7Q9-F1
#
_cell.length_a   1.000
_cell.length_b   1.000
_cell.length_c   1.000
_cell.angle_alpha   90.00
_cell.angle_beta   90.00
_cell.angle_gamma   90.00
#
_symmetry.space_group_name_H-M   'P 1'
#
loop_
_entity.id
_entity.type
_entity.pdbx_description
1 polymer ?
#
loop_
_entity_poly.entity_id
_entity_poly.type
_entity_poly.pdbx_seq_one_letter_code
_entity_poly.pdbx_strand_id
1 'polypeptide(L)'
;MRGLLDQIKNFLVYDADKEFYAKVFPDSVSRKDLMRLRRMTVSDLPEVLAIERKNYQFPWEEDIFKDCFKAGYSCWVCEELDKVLGYKIGRA
;
A
#
# COMPACT_ATOMS: atom_id res chain seq x y z
N MET A 1 20.30 24.23 15.31
CA MET A 1 20.51 22.80 15.64
C MET A 1 19.18 22.06 15.88
N ARG A 2 18.20 22.15 14.97
CA ARG A 2 16.93 21.37 15.04
C ARG A 2 16.61 20.65 13.72
N GLY A 3 16.91 21.27 12.57
CA GLY A 3 16.64 20.67 11.25
C GLY A 3 17.45 19.42 10.91
N LEU A 4 18.68 19.28 11.43
CA LEU A 4 19.49 18.07 11.20
C LEU A 4 18.94 16.86 11.97
N LEU A 5 18.37 17.08 13.16
CA LEU A 5 17.72 16.03 13.95
C LEU A 5 16.39 15.57 13.34
N ASP A 6 15.66 16.47 12.66
CA ASP A 6 14.43 16.10 11.94
C ASP A 6 14.72 15.28 10.67
N GLN A 7 15.79 15.58 9.94
CA GLN A 7 16.21 14.74 8.81
C GLN A 7 16.74 13.38 9.27
N ILE A 8 17.45 13.33 10.39
CA ILE A 8 17.91 12.07 10.99
C ILE A 8 16.71 11.27 11.50
N LYS A 9 15.70 11.89 12.12
CA LYS A 9 14.44 11.22 12.48
C LYS A 9 13.70 10.68 11.27
N ASN A 10 13.54 11.47 10.20
CA ASN A 10 12.85 11.02 8.99
C ASN A 10 13.60 9.89 8.26
N PHE A 11 14.93 9.81 8.41
CA PHE A 11 15.74 8.73 7.86
C PHE A 11 15.78 7.49 8.78
N LEU A 12 15.75 7.66 10.11
CA LEU A 12 15.71 6.58 11.11
C LEU A 12 14.32 6.02 11.41
N VAL A 13 13.23 6.62 10.92
CA VAL A 13 11.86 6.06 10.98
C VAL A 13 11.68 4.94 9.92
N TYR A 14 12.77 4.26 9.59
CA TYR A 14 12.80 3.07 8.74
C TYR A 14 12.33 1.86 9.56
N ASP A 15 11.03 1.60 9.43
CA ASP A 15 10.38 0.30 9.20
C ASP A 15 10.44 -0.82 10.25
N ALA A 16 10.98 -0.64 11.45
CA ALA A 16 10.77 -1.64 12.50
C ALA A 16 9.40 -1.54 13.19
N ASP A 17 8.86 -0.33 13.41
CA ASP A 17 7.94 -0.16 14.54
C ASP A 17 6.64 0.61 14.30
N LYS A 18 6.23 1.03 13.09
CA LYS A 18 4.91 1.71 12.95
C LYS A 18 3.74 0.79 13.32
N GLU A 19 3.77 -0.46 12.87
CA GLU A 19 2.77 -1.46 13.22
C GLU A 19 2.88 -1.88 14.70
N PHE A 20 4.12 -1.95 15.23
CA PHE A 20 4.38 -2.21 16.63
C PHE A 20 3.84 -1.08 17.53
N TYR A 21 4.18 0.18 17.23
CA TYR A 21 3.70 1.35 17.96
C TYR A 21 2.19 1.52 17.83
N ALA A 22 1.57 1.19 16.69
CA ALA A 22 0.10 1.17 16.58
C ALA A 22 -0.54 0.12 17.50
N LYS A 23 0.08 -1.05 17.67
CA LYS A 23 -0.37 -2.09 18.61
C LYS A 23 -0.15 -1.70 20.08
N VAL A 24 0.94 -1.01 20.39
CA VAL A 24 1.34 -0.68 21.77
C VAL A 24 0.78 0.66 22.25
N PHE A 25 0.61 1.63 21.36
CA PHE A 25 0.12 2.98 21.63
C PHE A 25 -0.86 3.44 20.52
N PRO A 26 -2.15 3.03 20.60
CA PRO A 26 -3.14 3.22 19.53
C PRO A 26 -3.34 4.68 19.11
N ASP A 27 -3.12 5.63 20.02
CA ASP A 27 -3.31 7.07 19.77
C ASP A 27 -2.05 7.78 19.24
N SER A 28 -0.93 7.07 19.12
CA SER A 28 0.36 7.68 18.75
C SER A 28 0.61 7.78 17.24
N VAL A 29 -0.18 7.05 16.44
CA VAL A 29 -0.01 6.97 14.98
C VAL A 29 -1.35 7.23 14.31
N SER A 30 -1.41 8.21 13.41
CA SER A 30 -2.65 8.45 12.66
C SER A 30 -2.85 7.34 11.62
N ARG A 31 -4.10 7.03 11.30
CA ARG A 31 -4.43 6.08 10.22
C ARG A 31 -3.69 6.37 8.91
N LYS A 32 -3.48 7.66 8.60
CA LYS A 32 -2.75 8.10 7.41
C LYS A 32 -1.29 7.67 7.42
N ASP A 33 -0.67 7.59 8.60
CA ASP A 33 0.74 7.22 8.74
C ASP A 33 0.98 5.71 8.61
N LEU A 34 -0.09 4.92 8.73
CA LEU A 34 -0.12 3.47 8.50
C LEU A 34 -0.42 3.10 7.05
N MET A 35 -0.97 4.02 6.25
CA MET A 35 -1.22 3.80 4.84
C MET A 35 0.08 3.92 4.03
N ARG A 36 0.38 2.89 3.24
CA ARG A 36 1.54 2.83 2.36
C ARG A 36 1.12 2.56 0.93
N LEU A 37 1.70 3.34 0.00
CA LEU A 37 1.67 3.00 -1.42
C LEU A 37 2.91 2.18 -1.76
N ARG A 38 2.71 0.99 -2.32
CA ARG A 38 3.79 0.15 -2.84
C ARG A 38 3.44 -0.48 -4.18
N ARG A 39 4.45 -1.03 -4.85
CA ARG A 39 4.24 -1.84 -6.06
C ARG A 39 3.35 -3.02 -5.71
N MET A 40 2.35 -3.25 -6.56
CA MET A 40 1.53 -4.44 -6.51
C MET A 40 2.38 -5.65 -6.90
N THR A 41 2.15 -6.76 -6.21
CA THR A 41 2.73 -8.07 -6.45
C THR A 41 1.63 -9.07 -6.79
N VAL A 42 2.00 -10.25 -7.30
CA VAL A 42 1.02 -11.28 -7.66
C VAL A 42 0.25 -11.79 -6.43
N SER A 43 0.86 -11.80 -5.25
CA SER A 43 0.20 -12.19 -3.99
C SER A 43 -0.91 -11.25 -3.55
N ASP A 44 -0.95 -10.01 -4.06
CA ASP A 44 -2.01 -9.05 -3.74
C ASP A 44 -3.29 -9.29 -4.55
N LEU A 45 -3.22 -10.07 -5.64
CA LEU A 45 -4.34 -10.26 -6.56
C LEU A 45 -5.64 -10.75 -5.90
N PRO A 46 -5.62 -11.70 -4.93
CA PRO A 46 -6.85 -12.11 -4.25
C PRO A 46 -7.59 -10.94 -3.59
N GLU A 47 -6.87 -10.04 -2.91
CA GLU A 47 -7.44 -8.87 -2.26
C GLU A 47 -7.85 -7.79 -3.26
N VAL A 48 -7.02 -7.55 -4.28
CA VAL A 48 -7.31 -6.59 -5.37
C VAL A 48 -8.58 -6.99 -6.12
N LEU A 49 -8.73 -8.27 -6.45
CA LEU A 49 -9.93 -8.79 -7.12
C LEU A 49 -11.16 -8.74 -6.22
N ALA A 50 -11.00 -8.88 -4.90
CA ALA A 50 -12.09 -8.68 -3.96
C ALA A 50 -12.56 -7.22 -3.94
N ILE A 51 -11.62 -6.27 -3.98
CA ILE A 51 -11.92 -4.83 -4.13
C ILE A 51 -12.62 -4.58 -5.48
N GLU A 52 -12.13 -5.18 -6.55
CA GLU A 52 -12.67 -4.99 -7.90
C GLU A 52 -14.12 -5.44 -8.01
N ARG A 53 -14.41 -6.68 -7.60
CA ARG A 53 -15.76 -7.25 -7.58
C ARG A 53 -16.74 -6.47 -6.69
N LYS A 54 -16.23 -5.80 -5.65
CA LYS A 54 -17.06 -5.02 -4.74
C LYS A 54 -17.43 -3.64 -5.31
N ASN A 55 -16.56 -3.03 -6.09
CA ASN A 55 -16.71 -1.63 -6.50
C ASN A 55 -17.16 -1.43 -7.95
N TYR A 56 -16.99 -2.44 -8.82
CA TYR A 56 -17.33 -2.34 -10.24
C TYR A 56 -18.43 -3.34 -10.62
N GLN A 57 -19.39 -2.88 -11.41
CA GLN A 57 -20.48 -3.72 -11.95
C GLN A 57 -19.96 -4.76 -12.97
N PHE A 58 -18.85 -4.46 -13.63
CA PHE A 58 -18.18 -5.31 -14.60
C PHE A 58 -16.71 -5.44 -14.20
N PRO A 59 -16.41 -6.28 -13.19
CA PRO A 59 -15.08 -6.38 -12.63
C PRO A 59 -14.10 -6.97 -13.65
N TRP A 60 -12.86 -6.53 -13.60
CA TRP A 60 -11.78 -7.20 -14.32
C TRP A 60 -11.44 -8.57 -13.72
N GLU A 61 -11.17 -9.52 -14.60
CA GLU A 61 -10.69 -10.85 -14.25
C GLU A 61 -9.17 -10.83 -13.97
N GLU A 62 -8.69 -11.84 -13.24
CA GLU A 62 -7.27 -11.95 -12.82
C GLU A 62 -6.28 -11.81 -13.99
N ASP A 63 -6.63 -12.35 -15.16
CA ASP A 63 -5.76 -12.33 -16.33
C ASP A 63 -5.50 -10.90 -16.85
N ILE A 64 -6.45 -9.98 -16.69
CA ILE A 64 -6.25 -8.57 -17.06
C ILE A 64 -5.15 -7.95 -16.18
N PHE A 65 -5.13 -8.26 -14.89
CA PHE A 65 -4.08 -7.78 -13.98
C PHE A 65 -2.72 -8.40 -14.32
N LYS A 66 -2.69 -9.70 -14.64
CA LYS A 66 -1.46 -10.38 -15.10
C LYS A 66 -0.89 -9.76 -16.36
N ASP A 67 -1.75 -9.41 -17.30
CA ASP A 67 -1.34 -8.75 -18.54
C ASP A 67 -0.86 -7.32 -18.28
N CYS A 68 -1.45 -6.60 -17.31
CA CYS A 68 -0.91 -5.31 -16.87
C CYS A 68 0.53 -5.43 -16.33
N PHE A 69 0.84 -6.49 -15.57
CA PHE A 69 2.22 -6.73 -15.12
C PHE A 69 3.17 -6.98 -16.29
N LYS A 70 2.78 -7.81 -17.26
CA LYS A 70 3.60 -8.15 -18.44
C LYS A 70 3.82 -6.95 -19.35
N ALA A 71 2.79 -6.12 -19.54
CA ALA A 71 2.83 -4.95 -20.39
C ALA A 71 3.57 -3.75 -19.77
N GLY A 72 4.15 -3.92 -18.57
CA GLY A 72 4.96 -2.89 -17.92
C GLY A 72 4.14 -1.73 -17.34
N TYR A 73 2.86 -1.93 -17.07
CA TYR A 73 2.06 -0.90 -16.40
C TYR A 73 2.56 -0.64 -14.98
N SER A 74 2.30 0.58 -14.52
CA SER A 74 2.51 0.93 -13.12
C SER A 74 1.33 0.46 -12.27
N CYS A 75 1.46 -0.76 -11.75
CA CYS A 75 0.52 -1.37 -10.81
C CYS A 75 0.96 -1.09 -9.36
N TRP A 76 0.06 -0.48 -8.59
CA TRP A 76 0.27 -0.06 -7.21
C TRP A 76 -0.87 -0.52 -6.31
N VAL A 77 -0.57 -0.78 -5.05
CA VAL A 77 -1.55 -0.98 -3.98
C VAL A 77 -1.36 0.05 -2.88
N CYS A 78 -2.47 0.42 -2.25
CA CYS A 78 -2.49 1.10 -0.96
C CYS A 78 -2.78 0.04 0.10
N GLU A 79 -1.87 -0.14 1.04
CA GLU A 79 -2.03 -1.07 2.16
C GLU A 79 -2.01 -0.37 3.50
N GLU A 80 -2.66 -0.96 4.50
CA GLU A 80 -2.66 -0.56 5.90
C GLU A 80 -2.56 -1.84 6.74
N LEU A 81 -1.48 -2.00 7.51
CA LEU A 81 -1.26 -3.18 8.37
C LEU A 81 -1.48 -4.50 7.62
N ASP A 82 -0.72 -4.72 6.55
CA ASP A 82 -0.82 -5.88 5.64
C ASP A 82 -2.16 -6.07 4.91
N LYS A 83 -3.10 -5.13 5.00
CA LYS A 83 -4.38 -5.20 4.31
C LYS A 83 -4.42 -4.27 3.11
N VAL A 84 -4.75 -4.79 1.94
CA VAL A 84 -4.95 -3.95 0.75
C VAL A 84 -6.26 -3.19 0.88
N LEU A 85 -6.18 -1.87 0.86
CA LEU A 85 -7.33 -0.96 0.92
C LEU A 85 -7.78 -0.49 -0.47
N GLY A 86 -6.86 -0.48 -1.43
CA GLY A 86 -7.12 0.01 -2.78
C GLY A 86 -5.96 -0.27 -3.71
N TYR A 87 -6.19 -0.07 -5.00
CA TYR A 87 -5.19 -0.31 -6.02
C TYR A 87 -5.27 0.73 -7.15
N LYS A 88 -4.20 0.85 -7.92
CA LYS A 88 -4.13 1.73 -9.09
C LYS A 88 -3.33 1.06 -10.20
N ILE A 89 -3.86 1.12 -11.42
CA ILE A 89 -3.18 0.72 -12.65
C ILE A 89 -3.14 1.94 -13.56
N GLY A 90 -2.00 2.19 -14.20
CA GLY A 90 -1.87 3.24 -15.20
C GLY A 90 -0.46 3.29 -15.77
N ARG A 91 -0.24 4.11 -16.80
CA ARG A 91 1.13 4.42 -17.23
C ARG A 91 1.84 5.27 -16.19
N ALA A 92 3.15 5.05 -16.08
CA ALA A 92 4.05 5.96 -15.37
C ALA A 92 4.17 7.27 -16.16
#